data_AF-M0I0U9-F1
#
_entry.id   AF-M0I0U9-F1
#
_cell.length_a   1.000
_cell.length_b   1.000
_cell.length_c   1.000
_cell.angle_alpha   90.00
_cell.angle_beta   90.00
_cell.angle_gamma   90.00
#
_symmetry.space_group_name_H-M   'P 1'
#
loop_
_entity.id
_entity.type
_entity.pdbx_description
1 polymer ?
#
loop_
_entity_poly.entity_id
_entity_poly.type
_entity_poly.pdbx_seq_one_letter_code
_entity_poly.pdbx_strand_id
1 'polypeptide(L)'
;MVGIAGCLGGGGGQQETETEATTEAADDDHDEERPEGVSAEEFVRGPVPEPYRTALSQANERRDPDDLFTKEAVKFQEADDAVEAGLTEAGRNCGNCAEYIPDKNGDGFGACAKVEGYIGPEDWCSLWESIEEAEAEAEEGEDGGETASVV
;
A
#
# COMPACT_ATOMS: atom_id res chain seq x y z
N MET A 1 45.56 -54.58 16.75
CA MET A 1 46.01 -55.78 16.01
C MET A 1 45.05 -55.98 14.87
N VAL A 2 45.53 -56.13 13.62
CA VAL A 2 44.71 -56.28 12.38
C VAL A 2 43.96 -54.95 12.05
N GLY A 3 44.00 -54.33 10.87
CA GLY A 3 43.87 -54.86 9.48
C GLY A 3 42.37 -55.03 9.17
N ILE A 4 41.75 -54.85 8.00
CA ILE A 4 42.04 -54.58 6.57
C ILE A 4 40.66 -54.23 5.93
N ALA A 5 40.43 -53.52 4.81
CA ALA A 5 41.19 -52.81 3.75
C ALA A 5 40.28 -51.61 3.27
N GLY A 6 40.47 -50.81 2.20
CA GLY A 6 41.41 -50.75 1.07
C GLY A 6 40.75 -50.97 -0.30
N CYS A 7 40.39 -49.86 -1.01
CA CYS A 7 40.13 -49.69 -2.46
C CYS A 7 39.55 -48.26 -2.65
N LEU A 8 40.28 -47.19 -3.05
CA LEU A 8 40.99 -46.86 -4.30
C LEU A 8 40.14 -46.79 -5.59
N GLY A 9 40.05 -45.57 -6.14
CA GLY A 9 39.53 -45.22 -7.46
C GLY A 9 38.29 -44.31 -7.41
N GLY A 10 38.29 -43.07 -7.91
CA GLY A 10 39.35 -42.26 -8.51
C GLY A 10 38.77 -41.07 -9.29
N GLY A 11 39.52 -39.97 -9.43
CA GLY A 11 39.11 -38.78 -10.20
C GLY A 11 39.01 -37.52 -9.34
N GLY A 12 39.93 -36.57 -9.54
CA GLY A 12 39.94 -35.30 -8.82
C GLY A 12 39.77 -34.11 -9.78
N GLY A 13 39.20 -33.02 -9.26
CA GLY A 13 39.13 -31.70 -9.91
C GLY A 13 38.05 -31.60 -11.00
N GLN A 14 37.01 -30.80 -10.81
CA GLN A 14 37.09 -29.39 -10.43
C GLN A 14 35.87 -28.91 -9.65
N GLN A 15 36.06 -27.77 -8.99
CA GLN A 15 35.00 -27.00 -8.35
C GLN A 15 34.02 -26.54 -9.44
N GLU A 16 32.75 -26.86 -9.29
CA GLU A 16 31.74 -25.81 -9.35
C GLU A 16 30.99 -25.85 -8.03
N THR A 17 30.82 -24.68 -7.43
CA THR A 17 30.04 -24.52 -6.21
C THR A 17 28.57 -24.69 -6.58
N GLU A 18 28.05 -25.90 -6.45
CA GLU A 18 26.61 -26.07 -6.21
C GLU A 18 26.31 -25.44 -4.85
N THR A 19 26.02 -24.15 -4.93
CA THR A 19 25.58 -23.30 -3.85
C THR A 19 24.42 -23.98 -3.15
N GLU A 20 24.63 -24.41 -1.91
CA GLU A 20 23.59 -24.62 -0.92
C GLU A 20 22.93 -23.27 -0.58
N ALA A 21 22.26 -22.70 -1.57
CA ALA A 21 21.09 -21.87 -1.36
C ALA A 21 19.90 -22.80 -1.56
N THR A 22 19.69 -23.68 -0.56
CA THR A 22 18.31 -23.80 -0.13
C THR A 22 17.92 -22.37 0.21
N THR A 23 17.09 -21.76 -0.63
CA THR A 23 16.35 -20.60 -0.20
C THR A 23 15.50 -21.15 0.93
N GLU A 24 15.98 -20.96 2.16
CA GLU A 24 15.11 -20.73 3.29
C GLU A 24 14.18 -19.63 2.78
N ALA A 25 13.02 -20.05 2.29
CA ALA A 25 11.90 -19.13 2.20
C ALA A 25 11.75 -18.69 3.64
N ALA A 26 12.16 -17.44 3.91
CA ALA A 26 11.71 -16.80 5.11
C ALA A 26 10.20 -16.95 5.06
N ASP A 27 9.70 -17.72 6.02
CA ASP A 27 8.30 -17.82 6.40
C ASP A 27 7.97 -16.43 6.96
N ASP A 28 7.88 -15.47 6.05
CA ASP A 28 7.60 -14.07 6.32
C ASP A 28 6.09 -14.02 6.51
N ASP A 29 5.70 -14.41 7.72
CA ASP A 29 4.33 -14.64 8.22
C ASP A 29 3.56 -13.31 8.36
N HIS A 30 3.77 -12.37 7.43
CA HIS A 30 2.97 -11.17 7.18
C HIS A 30 1.99 -11.39 6.00
N ASP A 31 1.59 -12.65 5.76
CA ASP A 31 0.53 -12.96 4.78
C ASP A 31 -0.89 -12.76 5.36
N GLU A 32 -1.02 -12.44 6.66
CA GLU A 32 -2.29 -12.33 7.39
C GLU A 32 -3.07 -11.02 7.12
N GLU A 33 -2.46 -10.01 6.48
CA GLU A 33 -3.04 -8.66 6.31
C GLU A 33 -3.30 -8.32 4.83
N ARG A 34 -3.77 -9.29 4.04
CA ARG A 34 -4.09 -9.09 2.62
C ARG A 34 -5.35 -9.86 2.20
N PRO A 35 -6.21 -9.32 1.31
CA PRO A 35 -7.38 -10.05 0.82
C PRO A 35 -7.03 -11.38 0.14
N GLU A 36 -7.86 -12.41 0.35
CA GLU A 36 -7.64 -13.75 -0.18
C GLU A 36 -7.42 -13.74 -1.71
N GLY A 37 -6.31 -14.32 -2.16
CA GLY A 37 -5.98 -14.45 -3.58
C GLY A 37 -5.34 -13.22 -4.24
N VAL A 38 -5.23 -12.09 -3.52
CA VAL A 38 -4.46 -10.92 -3.97
C VAL A 38 -2.98 -11.16 -3.72
N SER A 39 -2.11 -10.79 -4.67
CA SER A 39 -0.65 -10.88 -4.47
C SER A 39 -0.10 -9.66 -3.74
N ALA A 40 1.04 -9.76 -3.05
CA ALA A 40 1.67 -8.61 -2.38
C ALA A 40 1.90 -7.43 -3.35
N GLU A 41 2.29 -7.71 -4.58
CA GLU A 41 2.46 -6.68 -5.61
C GLU A 41 1.13 -6.04 -6.04
N GLU A 42 0.06 -6.83 -6.17
CA GLU A 42 -1.28 -6.32 -6.50
C GLU A 42 -1.89 -5.52 -5.34
N PHE A 43 -1.57 -5.86 -4.10
CA PHE A 43 -1.97 -5.09 -2.92
C PHE A 43 -1.29 -3.72 -2.85
N VAL A 44 -0.01 -3.65 -3.22
CA VAL A 44 0.78 -2.40 -3.22
C VAL A 44 0.45 -1.50 -4.40
N ARG A 45 0.43 -2.04 -5.62
CA ARG A 45 0.36 -1.28 -6.90
C ARG A 45 -0.63 -1.84 -7.94
N GLY A 46 -1.50 -2.75 -7.53
CA GLY A 46 -2.48 -3.36 -8.41
C GLY A 46 -3.75 -2.55 -8.60
N PRO A 47 -4.60 -2.95 -9.57
CA PRO A 47 -5.94 -2.40 -9.68
C PRO A 47 -6.77 -2.82 -8.47
N VAL A 48 -7.34 -1.84 -7.77
CA VAL A 48 -8.37 -2.09 -6.76
C VAL A 48 -9.63 -2.74 -7.38
N PRO A 49 -10.41 -3.51 -6.61
CA PRO A 49 -11.64 -4.13 -7.10
C PRO A 49 -12.60 -3.11 -7.73
N GLU A 50 -13.42 -3.55 -8.68
CA GLU A 50 -14.31 -2.69 -9.49
C GLU A 50 -15.16 -1.67 -8.67
N PRO A 51 -15.72 -2.00 -7.48
CA PRO A 51 -16.45 -1.04 -6.64
C PRO A 51 -15.68 0.21 -6.22
N TYR A 52 -14.34 0.17 -6.25
CA TYR A 52 -13.45 1.25 -5.83
C TYR A 52 -12.94 2.11 -6.98
N ARG A 53 -12.86 1.57 -8.20
CA ARG A 53 -12.06 2.17 -9.29
C ARG A 53 -12.44 3.61 -9.65
N THR A 54 -13.72 3.93 -9.58
CA THR A 54 -14.23 5.31 -9.77
C THR A 54 -15.14 5.72 -8.61
N ALA A 55 -14.86 5.21 -7.42
CA ALA A 55 -15.60 5.53 -6.22
C ALA A 55 -15.34 6.97 -5.75
N LEU A 56 -16.31 7.52 -5.02
CA LEU A 56 -16.10 8.72 -4.21
C LEU A 56 -15.40 8.35 -2.88
N SER A 57 -14.54 9.26 -2.44
CA SER A 57 -13.93 9.30 -1.11
C SER A 57 -14.88 9.84 -0.04
N GLN A 58 -14.41 9.94 1.21
CA GLN A 58 -15.18 10.50 2.33
C GLN A 58 -15.55 11.98 2.09
N ALA A 59 -14.70 12.75 1.42
CA ALA A 59 -14.94 14.15 1.03
C ALA A 59 -15.47 14.33 -0.42
N ASN A 60 -16.06 13.29 -1.01
CA ASN A 60 -16.66 13.30 -2.36
C ASN A 60 -15.69 13.45 -3.55
N GLU A 61 -14.37 13.38 -3.37
CA GLU A 61 -13.42 13.31 -4.48
C GLU A 61 -13.52 11.94 -5.18
N ARG A 62 -13.44 11.91 -6.51
CA ARG A 62 -13.60 10.69 -7.30
C ARG A 62 -12.24 10.12 -7.70
N ARG A 63 -11.98 8.85 -7.34
CA ARG A 63 -10.79 8.13 -7.83
C ARG A 63 -10.72 8.15 -9.35
N ASP A 64 -9.57 8.53 -9.87
CA ASP A 64 -9.19 8.35 -11.28
C ASP A 64 -8.05 7.33 -11.37
N PRO A 65 -8.27 6.12 -11.92
CA PRO A 65 -7.21 5.12 -12.08
C PRO A 65 -6.02 5.55 -12.94
N ASP A 66 -6.16 6.59 -13.77
CA ASP A 66 -5.12 7.09 -14.66
C ASP A 66 -4.28 8.23 -14.04
N ASP A 67 -4.65 8.75 -12.85
CA ASP A 67 -3.95 9.83 -12.12
C ASP A 67 -3.77 9.50 -10.63
N LEU A 68 -2.91 8.53 -10.32
CA LEU A 68 -2.63 8.06 -8.96
C LEU A 68 -1.14 8.22 -8.61
N PHE A 69 -0.87 8.62 -7.37
CA PHE A 69 0.46 8.57 -6.78
C PHE A 69 0.83 7.16 -6.33
N THR A 70 2.12 6.82 -6.43
CA THR A 70 2.65 5.57 -5.86
C THR A 70 2.76 5.69 -4.34
N LYS A 71 2.62 4.56 -3.64
CA LYS A 71 2.77 4.48 -2.18
C LYS A 71 4.10 5.08 -1.68
N GLU A 72 5.20 4.85 -2.41
CA GLU A 72 6.52 5.41 -2.12
C GLU A 72 6.55 6.95 -2.25
N ALA A 73 5.89 7.50 -3.29
CA ALA A 73 5.88 8.95 -3.56
C ALA A 73 5.19 9.75 -2.45
N VAL A 74 4.21 9.15 -1.76
CA VAL A 74 3.43 9.76 -0.67
C VAL A 74 3.87 9.31 0.72
N LYS A 75 4.97 8.55 0.85
CA LYS A 75 5.42 7.98 2.14
C LYS A 75 4.30 7.20 2.85
N PHE A 76 3.67 6.29 2.13
CA PHE A 76 2.64 5.41 2.68
C PHE A 76 3.25 4.41 3.67
N GLN A 77 2.69 4.34 4.88
CA GLN A 77 3.13 3.50 6.00
C GLN A 77 2.04 3.49 7.08
N GLU A 78 2.14 2.62 8.09
CA GLU A 78 1.21 2.63 9.24
C GLU A 78 1.21 4.00 9.95
N ALA A 79 0.06 4.42 10.49
CA ALA A 79 -0.05 5.73 11.13
C ALA A 79 0.82 5.86 12.39
N ASP A 80 0.97 4.80 13.17
CA ASP A 80 1.83 4.82 14.37
C ASP A 80 3.32 4.94 13.99
N ASP A 81 3.77 4.20 12.96
CA ASP A 81 5.10 4.37 12.35
C ASP A 81 5.34 5.80 11.86
N ALA A 82 4.32 6.45 11.27
CA ALA A 82 4.40 7.83 10.82
C ALA A 82 4.51 8.83 12.00
N VAL A 83 3.91 8.51 13.16
CA VAL A 83 4.07 9.28 14.40
C VAL A 83 5.47 9.08 14.98
N GLU A 84 5.97 7.84 15.05
CA GLU A 84 7.34 7.55 15.54
C GLU A 84 8.42 8.18 14.66
N ALA A 85 8.21 8.21 13.34
CA ALA A 85 9.07 8.91 12.38
C ALA A 85 8.95 10.46 12.42
N GLY A 86 7.98 11.00 13.18
CA GLY A 86 7.73 12.46 13.27
C GLY A 86 7.19 13.07 11.98
N LEU A 87 6.50 12.27 11.15
CA LEU A 87 5.86 12.69 9.90
C LEU A 87 4.44 13.21 10.11
N THR A 88 3.75 12.77 11.17
CA THR A 88 2.38 13.14 11.49
C THR A 88 2.12 13.23 13.01
N GLU A 89 0.90 13.59 13.38
CA GLU A 89 0.42 13.62 14.77
C GLU A 89 -0.53 12.44 15.04
N ALA A 90 -0.53 11.94 16.27
CA ALA A 90 -1.36 10.79 16.65
C ALA A 90 -2.85 11.03 16.39
N GLY A 91 -3.52 10.02 15.83
CA GLY A 91 -4.92 10.09 15.44
C GLY A 91 -5.18 10.59 14.03
N ARG A 92 -4.16 10.78 13.18
CA ARG A 92 -4.30 11.01 11.73
C ARG A 92 -4.03 9.73 10.95
N ASN A 93 -5.04 9.18 10.29
CA ASN A 93 -4.94 7.97 9.48
C ASN A 93 -5.88 8.00 8.28
N CYS A 94 -5.81 7.01 7.39
CA CYS A 94 -6.66 6.91 6.22
C CYS A 94 -8.15 6.83 6.61
N GLY A 95 -8.51 6.12 7.68
CA GLY A 95 -9.88 6.01 8.17
C GLY A 95 -10.57 7.34 8.47
N ASN A 96 -9.82 8.41 8.78
CA ASN A 96 -10.34 9.77 8.96
C ASN A 96 -9.81 10.80 7.94
N CYS A 97 -9.17 10.34 6.86
CA CYS A 97 -8.71 11.17 5.76
C CYS A 97 -9.85 11.48 4.78
N ALA A 98 -9.87 12.71 4.24
CA ALA A 98 -10.75 13.15 3.17
C ALA A 98 -10.70 12.25 1.92
N GLU A 99 -9.50 11.80 1.56
CA GLU A 99 -9.18 11.03 0.34
C GLU A 99 -9.55 9.55 0.41
N TYR A 100 -9.81 9.01 1.60
CA TYR A 100 -10.05 7.59 1.77
C TYR A 100 -11.38 7.15 1.18
N ILE A 101 -11.41 5.94 0.65
CA ILE A 101 -12.60 5.28 0.12
C ILE A 101 -12.83 4.06 1.00
N PRO A 102 -13.77 4.10 1.95
CA PRO A 102 -14.03 2.99 2.87
C PRO A 102 -14.34 1.68 2.16
N ASP A 103 -14.08 0.55 2.82
CA ASP A 103 -14.38 -0.81 2.36
C ASP A 103 -15.83 -0.92 1.80
N LYS A 104 -15.94 -1.48 0.60
CA LYS A 104 -17.17 -1.71 -0.18
C LYS A 104 -17.40 -3.18 -0.55
N ASN A 105 -16.45 -4.09 -0.32
CA ASN A 105 -16.53 -5.50 -0.67
C ASN A 105 -16.44 -6.46 0.53
N GLY A 106 -16.08 -5.96 1.71
CA GLY A 106 -15.99 -6.69 2.97
C GLY A 106 -14.66 -7.42 3.15
N ASP A 107 -13.58 -6.99 2.49
CA ASP A 107 -12.25 -7.59 2.63
C ASP A 107 -11.38 -6.93 3.71
N GLY A 108 -11.88 -5.88 4.38
CA GLY A 108 -11.18 -5.13 5.42
C GLY A 108 -10.39 -3.93 4.90
N PHE A 109 -10.20 -3.81 3.58
CA PHE A 109 -9.41 -2.75 2.96
C PHE A 109 -10.28 -1.79 2.16
N GLY A 110 -9.89 -0.52 2.19
CA GLY A 110 -10.44 0.50 1.32
C GLY A 110 -9.53 0.77 0.12
N ALA A 111 -9.79 1.93 -0.49
CA ALA A 111 -8.93 2.54 -1.50
C ALA A 111 -8.72 4.03 -1.15
N CYS A 112 -8.06 4.78 -2.02
CA CYS A 112 -7.87 6.23 -1.89
C CYS A 112 -8.21 6.90 -3.22
N ALA A 113 -8.71 8.14 -3.24
CA ALA A 113 -8.95 8.82 -4.51
C ALA A 113 -7.64 9.15 -5.26
N LYS A 114 -6.53 9.37 -4.53
CA LYS A 114 -5.23 9.82 -5.06
C LYS A 114 -4.08 8.80 -5.00
N VAL A 115 -4.21 7.65 -4.32
CA VAL A 115 -3.10 6.67 -4.11
C VAL A 115 -3.42 5.29 -4.68
N GLU A 116 -2.44 4.65 -5.33
CA GLU A 116 -2.57 3.31 -5.91
C GLU A 116 -2.69 2.17 -4.88
N GLY A 117 -3.14 1.00 -5.34
CA GLY A 117 -3.30 -0.19 -4.49
C GLY A 117 -4.42 -0.09 -3.46
N TYR A 118 -4.43 -1.07 -2.56
CA TYR A 118 -5.35 -1.20 -1.42
C TYR A 118 -4.88 -0.36 -0.25
N ILE A 119 -5.79 0.13 0.59
CA ILE A 119 -5.50 1.09 1.66
C ILE A 119 -6.17 0.60 2.95
N GLY A 120 -5.39 0.35 4.01
CA GLY A 120 -5.93 0.07 5.33
C GLY A 120 -6.47 1.34 6.00
N PRO A 121 -7.49 1.26 6.87
CA PRO A 121 -8.00 2.42 7.60
C PRO A 121 -7.00 2.95 8.65
N GLU A 122 -6.03 2.14 9.08
CA GLU A 122 -4.98 2.52 10.04
C GLU A 122 -3.67 3.01 9.40
N ASP A 123 -3.56 2.95 8.08
CA ASP A 123 -2.43 3.53 7.34
C ASP A 123 -2.42 5.08 7.38
N TRP A 124 -1.30 5.67 6.97
CA TRP A 124 -1.14 7.10 6.75
C TRP A 124 -0.30 7.37 5.49
N CYS A 125 -0.47 8.54 4.88
CA CYS A 125 0.46 9.07 3.88
C CYS A 125 0.52 10.61 3.94
N SER A 126 1.53 11.21 3.31
CA SER A 126 1.76 12.65 3.31
C SER A 126 0.73 13.48 2.52
N LEU A 127 -0.30 12.84 1.95
CA LEU A 127 -1.49 13.50 1.39
C LEU A 127 -2.66 13.52 2.38
N TRP A 128 -2.46 13.15 3.65
CA TRP A 128 -3.50 13.21 4.67
C TRP A 128 -4.04 14.63 4.84
N GLU A 129 -5.36 14.74 4.83
CA GLU A 129 -6.15 15.94 5.04
C GLU A 129 -7.42 15.54 5.80
N SER A 130 -7.91 16.38 6.72
CA SER A 130 -9.17 16.08 7.41
C SER A 130 -10.37 16.33 6.50
N ILE A 131 -11.45 15.57 6.72
CA ILE A 131 -12.71 15.76 5.98
C ILE A 131 -13.22 17.20 6.13
N GLU A 132 -13.08 17.81 7.31
CA GLU A 132 -13.50 19.19 7.61
C GLU A 132 -12.70 20.25 6.83
N GLU A 133 -11.41 19.99 6.55
CA GLU A 133 -10.57 20.86 5.72
C GLU A 133 -10.98 20.74 4.24
N ALA A 134 -11.08 19.52 3.71
CA ALA A 134 -11.47 19.28 2.32
C ALA A 134 -12.88 19.80 1.97
N GLU A 135 -13.85 19.63 2.88
CA GLU A 135 -15.21 20.17 2.73
C GLU A 135 -15.20 21.72 2.70
N ALA A 136 -14.34 22.37 3.47
CA ALA A 136 -14.20 23.82 3.45
C ALA A 136 -13.57 24.33 2.14
N GLU A 137 -12.53 23.65 1.62
CA GLU A 137 -11.91 24.02 0.33
C GLU A 137 -12.88 23.87 -0.85
N ALA A 138 -13.76 22.85 -0.82
CA ALA A 138 -14.79 22.65 -1.84
C ALA A 138 -15.80 23.82 -1.87
N GLU A 139 -16.33 24.22 -0.71
CA GLU A 139 -17.29 25.33 -0.60
C GLU A 139 -16.67 26.68 -1.05
N GLU A 140 -15.39 26.93 -0.75
CA GLU A 140 -14.67 28.11 -1.25
C GLU A 140 -14.40 28.07 -2.77
N GLY A 141 -14.30 26.87 -3.35
CA GLY A 141 -14.16 26.67 -4.81
C GLY A 141 -15.44 26.99 -5.60
N GLU A 142 -16.62 26.89 -4.99
CA GLU A 142 -17.92 27.02 -5.66
C GLU A 142 -18.45 28.47 -5.73
N ASP A 143 -18.16 29.33 -4.74
CA ASP A 143 -18.60 30.75 -4.75
C ASP A 143 -17.80 31.64 -5.75
N GLY A 144 -16.60 31.21 -6.14
CA GLY A 144 -15.70 31.96 -7.03
C GLY A 144 -16.19 32.12 -8.49
N GLY A 145 -17.29 31.46 -8.89
CA GLY A 145 -17.73 31.36 -10.28
C GLY A 145 -18.66 32.46 -10.81
N GLU A 146 -19.37 33.21 -9.95
CA GLU A 146 -20.61 33.91 -10.37
C GLU A 146 -20.66 35.43 -10.17
N THR A 147 -19.61 36.19 -10.55
CA THR A 147 -19.68 37.68 -10.64
C THR A 147 -19.09 38.29 -11.93
N ALA A 148 -19.45 37.76 -13.11
CA ALA A 148 -18.98 38.31 -14.40
C ALA A 148 -20.06 38.46 -15.51
N SER A 149 -21.30 38.84 -15.16
CA SER A 149 -22.26 39.43 -16.13
C SER A 149 -23.42 40.19 -15.46
N VAL A 150 -23.20 41.45 -15.11
CA VAL A 150 -24.27 42.46 -15.08
C VAL A 150 -23.70 43.85 -15.36
N VAL A 151 -24.33 44.52 -16.34
CA VAL A 151 -24.14 45.90 -16.88
C VAL A 151 -22.79 46.31 -17.46
#